data_AF-A0A6B9FRA4-F1
#
_entry.id   AF-A0A6B9FRA4-F1
#
_cell.length_a   1.000
_cell.length_b   1.000
_cell.length_c   1.000
_cell.angle_alpha   90.00
_cell.angle_beta   90.00
_cell.angle_gamma   90.00
#
_symmetry.space_group_name_H-M   'P 1'
#
loop_
_entity.id
_entity.type
_entity.pdbx_description
1 polymer ?
#
loop_
_entity_poly.entity_id
_entity_poly.type
_entity_poly.pdbx_seq_one_letter_code
_entity_poly.pdbx_strand_id
1 'polypeptide(L)' 'MMAPAPITHTTALAFDAAGEAAAIAESYVRAAGEFAQARDARGLSYSLRQAAVALAAAASTAQTLRPADGGGR' A
#
# COMPACT_ATOMS: atom_id res chain seq x y z
N MET A 1 -16.65 15.15 19.80
CA MET A 1 -15.66 14.45 18.95
C MET A 1 -14.38 15.27 18.98
N MET A 2 -13.31 14.74 19.56
CA MET A 2 -12.02 15.45 19.64
C MET A 2 -11.36 15.37 18.25
N ALA A 3 -11.00 16.52 17.68
CA ALA A 3 -10.29 16.54 16.40
C ALA A 3 -8.95 15.79 16.56
N PRO A 4 -8.54 14.94 15.59
CA PRO A 4 -7.24 14.29 15.64
C PRO A 4 -6.14 15.36 15.74
N ALA A 5 -5.13 15.10 16.57
CA ALA A 5 -3.98 15.99 16.72
C ALA A 5 -3.34 16.29 15.35
N PRO A 6 -2.82 17.51 15.13
CA PRO A 6 -2.22 17.87 13.85
C PRO A 6 -1.07 16.92 13.51
N ILE A 7 -1.20 16.23 12.39
CA ILE A 7 -0.16 15.36 11.84
C ILE A 7 1.01 16.21 11.34
N THR A 8 2.23 15.72 11.56
CA THR A 8 3.42 16.39 11.02
C THR A 8 3.42 16.28 9.49
N HIS A 9 4.10 17.21 8.80
CA HIS A 9 4.23 17.17 7.34
C HIS A 9 4.80 15.82 6.85
N THR A 10 5.81 15.30 7.54
CA THR A 10 6.40 13.99 7.26
C THR A 10 5.39 12.84 7.43
N THR A 11 4.54 12.90 8.45
CA THR A 11 3.49 11.89 8.67
C THR A 11 2.46 11.94 7.54
N ALA A 12 2.05 13.13 7.10
CA ALA A 12 1.13 13.28 5.97
C ALA A 12 1.70 12.66 4.68
N LEU A 13 2.98 12.93 4.37
CA LEU A 13 3.65 12.34 3.21
C LEU A 13 3.71 10.80 3.28
N ALA A 14 3.86 10.21 4.46
CA ALA A 14 3.86 8.76 4.63
C ALA A 14 2.47 8.14 4.40
N PHE A 15 1.39 8.83 4.79
CA PHE A 15 0.02 8.43 4.43
C PHE A 15 -0.19 8.49 2.92
N ASP A 16 0.19 9.59 2.28
CA ASP A 16 0.06 9.77 0.84
C ASP A 16 0.84 8.70 0.07
N ALA A 17 2.11 8.49 0.42
CA ALA A 17 2.96 7.48 -0.21
C ALA A 17 2.43 6.04 -0.04
N ALA A 18 1.88 5.71 1.14
CA ALA A 18 1.25 4.41 1.36
C ALA A 18 -0.03 4.26 0.51
N GLY A 19 -0.83 5.32 0.40
CA GLY A 19 -2.03 5.37 -0.44
C GLY A 19 -1.71 5.22 -1.93
N GLU A 20 -0.70 5.93 -2.43
CA GLU A 20 -0.23 5.83 -3.82
C GLU A 20 0.23 4.41 -4.14
N ALA A 21 1.05 3.80 -3.27
CA ALA A 21 1.49 2.42 -3.47
C ALA A 21 0.31 1.43 -3.47
N ALA A 22 -0.71 1.64 -2.63
CA ALA A 22 -1.93 0.83 -2.64
C ALA A 22 -2.75 1.01 -3.93
N ALA A 23 -2.85 2.23 -4.48
CA ALA A 23 -3.53 2.50 -5.75
C ALA A 23 -2.82 1.83 -6.94
N ILE A 24 -1.49 1.75 -6.92
CA ILE A 24 -0.72 0.98 -7.90
C ILE A 24 -1.07 -0.50 -7.79
N ALA A 25 -1.14 -1.04 -6.56
CA ALA A 25 -1.54 -2.43 -6.36
C ALA A 25 -2.94 -2.73 -6.88
N GLU A 26 -3.92 -1.84 -6.64
CA GLU A 26 -5.29 -1.96 -7.16
C GLU A 26 -5.28 -2.12 -8.69
N SER A 27 -4.49 -1.31 -9.38
CA SER A 27 -4.39 -1.35 -10.85
C SER A 27 -3.92 -2.73 -11.35
N TYR A 28 -2.92 -3.32 -10.68
CA TYR A 28 -2.46 -4.67 -11.02
C TYR A 28 -3.47 -5.76 -10.67
N VAL A 29 -4.21 -5.63 -9.55
CA VAL A 29 -5.27 -6.58 -9.19
C VAL A 29 -6.41 -6.55 -10.21
N ARG A 30 -6.78 -5.36 -10.70
CA ARG A 30 -7.79 -5.21 -11.77
C ARG A 30 -7.33 -5.93 -13.04
N ALA A 31 -6.11 -5.67 -13.50
CA ALA A 31 -5.53 -6.36 -14.65
C ALA A 31 -5.44 -7.88 -14.46
N ALA A 32 -5.13 -8.36 -13.25
CA ALA A 32 -5.14 -9.78 -12.94
C ALA A 32 -6.53 -10.41 -13.14
N GLY A 33 -7.60 -9.71 -12.77
CA GLY A 33 -8.98 -10.14 -13.05
C GLY A 33 -9.26 -10.30 -14.54
N GLU A 34 -8.82 -9.34 -15.37
CA GLU A 34 -8.95 -9.38 -16.82
C GLU A 34 -8.18 -10.57 -17.42
N PHE A 35 -6.93 -10.80 -16.99
CA PHE A 35 -6.14 -11.96 -17.46
C PHE A 35 -6.73 -13.30 -17.02
N ALA A 36 -7.33 -13.38 -15.83
CA ALA A 36 -8.02 -14.58 -15.37
C ALA A 36 -9.23 -14.92 -16.27
N GLN A 37 -10.02 -13.91 -16.66
CA GLN A 37 -11.13 -14.08 -17.61
C GLN A 37 -10.63 -14.50 -18.99
N ALA A 38 -9.51 -13.94 -19.44
CA ALA A 38 -8.87 -14.29 -20.71
C ALA A 38 -8.13 -15.64 -20.69
N ARG A 39 -8.05 -16.32 -19.54
CA ARG A 39 -7.26 -17.55 -19.32
C ARG A 39 -5.76 -17.37 -19.62
N ASP A 40 -5.23 -16.16 -19.48
CA ASP A 40 -3.80 -15.88 -19.60
C ASP A 40 -3.09 -16.08 -18.25
N ALA A 41 -2.49 -17.27 -18.09
CA ALA A 41 -1.76 -17.62 -16.86
C ALA A 41 -0.51 -16.77 -16.63
N ARG A 42 0.17 -16.30 -17.70
CA ARG A 42 1.42 -15.52 -17.58
C ARG A 42 1.11 -14.11 -17.14
N GLY A 43 0.15 -13.45 -17.81
CA GLY A 43 -0.35 -12.13 -17.43
C GLY A 43 -0.90 -12.13 -16.01
N LEU A 44 -1.74 -13.10 -15.67
CA LEU A 44 -2.28 -13.27 -14.32
C LEU A 44 -1.17 -13.37 -13.25
N SER A 45 -0.22 -14.27 -13.46
CA SER A 45 0.87 -14.49 -12.49
C SER A 45 1.78 -13.27 -12.35
N TYR A 46 2.04 -12.55 -13.43
CA TYR A 46 2.82 -11.33 -13.40
C TYR A 46 2.10 -10.23 -12.61
N SER A 47 0.84 -9.95 -12.95
CA SER A 47 0.07 -8.89 -12.31
C SER A 47 -0.10 -9.14 -10.82
N LEU A 48 -0.40 -10.38 -10.40
CA LEU A 48 -0.49 -10.72 -8.97
C LEU A 48 0.84 -10.51 -8.23
N ARG A 49 1.97 -10.86 -8.85
CA ARG A 49 3.29 -10.61 -8.24
C ARG A 49 3.57 -9.12 -8.08
N GLN A 50 3.26 -8.30 -9.09
CA GLN A 50 3.48 -6.85 -9.00
C GLN A 50 2.55 -6.20 -7.96
N ALA A 51 1.28 -6.62 -7.90
CA ALA A 51 0.36 -6.20 -6.84
C ALA A 51 0.92 -6.51 -5.43
N ALA A 52 1.47 -7.71 -5.23
CA ALA A 52 2.06 -8.09 -3.96
C ALA A 52 3.27 -7.23 -3.58
N VAL A 53 4.15 -6.89 -4.54
CA VAL A 53 5.28 -5.98 -4.30
C VAL A 53 4.81 -4.58 -3.90
N ALA A 54 3.81 -4.04 -4.62
CA ALA A 54 3.24 -2.73 -4.31
C ALA A 54 2.56 -2.70 -2.93
N LEU A 55 1.82 -3.74 -2.56
CA LEU A 55 1.23 -3.88 -1.22
C LEU A 55 2.30 -4.02 -0.14
N ALA A 56 3.37 -4.75 -0.39
CA ALA A 56 4.49 -4.86 0.55
C ALA A 56 5.15 -3.50 0.80
N ALA A 57 5.35 -2.69 -0.26
CA ALA A 57 5.85 -1.34 -0.14
C ALA A 57 4.89 -0.44 0.66
N ALA A 58 3.59 -0.47 0.34
CA ALA A 58 2.56 0.27 1.07
C ALA A 58 2.54 -0.10 2.56
N ALA A 59 2.60 -1.40 2.87
CA ALA A 59 2.65 -1.90 4.24
C ALA A 59 3.92 -1.46 4.98
N SER A 60 5.08 -1.48 4.31
CA SER A 60 6.34 -1.00 4.90
C SER A 60 6.28 0.50 5.20
N THR A 61 5.74 1.31 4.29
CA THR A 61 5.55 2.75 4.52
C THR A 61 4.55 2.99 5.65
N ALA A 62 3.44 2.25 5.69
CA ALA A 62 2.46 2.38 6.77
C ALA A 62 3.03 2.00 8.15
N GLN A 63 4.05 1.14 8.23
CA GLN A 63 4.71 0.84 9.51
C GLN A 63 5.44 2.04 10.09
N THR A 64 5.91 2.99 9.27
CA THR A 64 6.55 4.21 9.77
C THR A 64 5.56 5.17 10.44
N LEU A 65 4.26 4.95 10.26
CA LEU A 65 3.20 5.69 10.92
C LEU A 65 2.93 5.18 12.35
N ARG A 66 3.48 4.01 12.73
CA ARG A 66 3.33 3.52 14.10
C ARG A 66 3.95 4.53 15.07
N PRO A 67 3.25 4.91 16.15
CA PRO A 67 3.86 5.66 17.23
C PRO A 67 5.11 4.91 17.68
N ALA A 68 6.23 5.62 17.86
CA ALA A 68 7.38 5.03 18.54
C ALA A 68 6.88 4.58 19.92
N ASP A 69 6.97 3.29 20.23
CA ASP A 69 6.68 2.79 21.57
C ASP A 69 7.49 3.63 22.55
N GLY A 70 6.79 4.39 23.40
CA GLY A 70 7.36 5.44 24.23
C GLY A 70 8.59 4.92 24.96
N GLY A 71 9.72 5.61 24.76
CA GLY A 71 10.98 5.34 25.43
C GLY A 71 10.83 5.35 26.94
N GLY A 72 10.55 4.18 27.50
CA GLY A 72 10.84 3.83 28.87
C GLY A 72 12.26 3.29 28.93
N ARG A 73 13.24 4.21 28.96
CA ARG A 73 14.59 4.04 29.52
C ARG A 73 15.30 5.38 29.55
#